data_AF-A0A2T6ART2-F1
#
_entry.id   AF-A0A2T6ART2-F1
#
_cell.length_a   1.000
_cell.length_b   1.000
_cell.length_c   1.000
_cell.angle_alpha   90.00
_cell.angle_beta   90.00
_cell.angle_gamma   90.00
#
_symmetry.space_group_name_H-M   'P 1'
#
loop_
_entity.id
_entity.type
_entity.pdbx_description
1 polymer ?
#
loop_
_entity_poly.entity_id
_entity_poly.type
_entity_poly.pdbx_seq_one_letter_code
_entity_poly.pdbx_strand_id
1 'polypeptide(L)'
;MARSTRLLYIPRESPSSLWGLAESIPKRRSLPAFTYSHQLTKYCCEDWQIDIKKSTVIPPEEAKERFKAIARQARDQSKNVYYFRTQGSNHSKKFKGSLNTWEQSEQEDGTQFVLNRNHPLLNEVLKRIDDESARILNTYLKLVQLGSPSNILVVPKAEEQNVQPYKDADADFILQLAAFYREQEFIENEEKLIDVLLAQPAMDRFNRRTMQHILKEGF
;
A
#
# COMPACT_ATOMS: atom_id res chain seq x y z
N MET A 1 14.90 12.60 -43.25
CA MET A 1 15.40 12.66 -41.86
C MET A 1 14.55 11.72 -41.01
N ALA A 2 15.02 10.49 -40.76
CA ALA A 2 14.29 9.50 -39.98
C ALA A 2 15.06 9.22 -38.67
N ARG A 3 14.43 9.48 -37.53
CA ARG A 3 15.00 9.23 -36.20
C ARG A 3 14.83 7.75 -35.87
N SER A 4 15.96 7.04 -35.83
CA SER A 4 16.06 5.63 -35.46
C SER A 4 15.83 5.45 -33.96
N THR A 5 14.62 5.03 -33.58
CA THR A 5 14.30 4.54 -32.23
C THR A 5 15.02 3.21 -31.99
N ARG A 6 16.07 3.18 -31.17
CA ARG A 6 16.66 1.92 -30.67
C ARG A 6 15.80 1.39 -29.53
N LEU A 7 15.02 0.35 -29.82
CA LEU A 7 14.41 -0.51 -28.82
C LEU A 7 15.53 -1.27 -28.09
N LEU A 8 15.58 -1.15 -26.76
CA LEU A 8 16.41 -1.97 -25.89
C LEU A 8 15.81 -3.37 -25.84
N TYR A 9 16.46 -4.33 -26.52
CA TYR A 9 16.14 -5.75 -26.41
C TYR A 9 16.88 -6.33 -25.20
N ILE A 10 16.12 -6.80 -24.19
CA ILE A 10 16.65 -7.53 -23.04
C ILE A 10 16.27 -9.00 -23.24
N PRO A 11 17.20 -9.88 -23.65
CA PRO A 11 16.88 -11.29 -23.77
C PRO A 11 16.64 -11.88 -22.37
N ARG A 12 15.46 -12.51 -22.22
CA ARG A 12 15.09 -13.33 -21.07
C ARG A 12 15.43 -14.77 -21.47
N GLU A 13 16.32 -15.38 -20.69
CA GLU A 13 16.71 -16.79 -20.71
C GLU A 13 17.68 -17.23 -21.84
N SER A 14 18.78 -17.86 -21.43
CA SER A 14 19.70 -18.61 -22.29
C SER A 14 19.27 -20.07 -22.36
N PRO A 15 18.91 -20.62 -23.54
CA PRO A 15 18.95 -22.05 -23.76
C PRO A 15 20.30 -22.41 -24.40
N SER A 16 21.06 -23.22 -23.68
CA SER A 16 22.24 -23.93 -24.15
C SER A 16 21.88 -24.92 -25.26
N SER A 17 21.82 -24.48 -26.50
CA SER A 17 22.01 -25.27 -27.72
C SER A 17 21.76 -24.37 -28.91
N LEU A 18 22.79 -24.12 -29.71
CA LEU A 18 22.78 -23.80 -31.15
C LEU A 18 24.23 -23.43 -31.52
N TRP A 19 25.10 -24.43 -31.54
CA TRP A 19 26.37 -24.36 -32.27
C TRP A 19 26.07 -24.66 -33.73
N GLY A 20 26.26 -23.67 -34.61
CA GLY A 20 26.24 -23.87 -36.06
C GLY A 20 25.76 -22.63 -36.79
N LEU A 21 26.62 -22.09 -37.66
CA LEU A 21 26.41 -21.00 -38.62
C LEU A 21 26.61 -19.57 -38.10
N ALA A 22 27.87 -19.19 -37.95
CA ALA A 22 28.31 -17.80 -38.20
C ALA A 22 29.78 -17.81 -38.65
N GLU A 23 30.06 -18.36 -39.83
CA GLU A 23 31.30 -18.09 -40.53
C GLU A 23 31.22 -16.70 -41.20
N SER A 24 32.31 -15.95 -41.06
CA SER A 24 32.64 -14.67 -41.71
C SER A 24 32.07 -13.36 -41.13
N ILE A 25 32.67 -12.89 -40.03
CA ILE A 25 32.78 -11.45 -39.74
C ILE A 25 34.29 -11.10 -39.69
N PRO A 26 34.78 -10.10 -40.45
CA PRO A 26 36.21 -9.83 -40.52
C PRO A 26 36.73 -9.27 -39.20
N LYS A 27 37.84 -9.85 -38.71
CA LYS A 27 38.60 -9.40 -37.52
C LYS A 27 39.05 -7.94 -37.68
N ARG A 28 38.27 -6.98 -37.17
CA ARG A 28 38.76 -5.63 -36.86
C ARG A 28 39.25 -5.60 -35.42
N ARG A 29 40.52 -5.20 -35.26
CA ARG A 29 41.26 -4.87 -34.03
C ARG A 29 40.41 -4.84 -32.75
N SER A 30 40.70 -5.78 -31.85
CA SER A 30 40.21 -5.83 -30.48
C SER A 30 40.71 -4.63 -29.68
N LEU A 31 39.88 -3.62 -29.50
CA LEU A 31 39.97 -2.76 -28.33
C LEU A 31 39.26 -3.46 -27.15
N PRO A 32 39.70 -3.24 -25.90
CA PRO A 32 39.29 -4.04 -24.74
C PRO A 32 37.92 -3.59 -24.23
N ALA A 33 36.86 -3.83 -25.01
CA ALA A 33 35.49 -3.55 -24.60
C ALA A 33 35.09 -4.38 -23.36
N PHE A 34 35.71 -5.55 -23.17
CA PHE A 34 35.40 -6.46 -22.08
C PHE A 34 35.92 -5.96 -20.73
N THR A 35 37.13 -5.40 -20.69
CA THR A 35 37.76 -4.89 -19.45
C THR A 35 37.06 -3.65 -18.91
N TYR A 36 36.55 -2.77 -19.78
CA TYR A 36 35.89 -1.54 -19.37
C TYR A 36 34.54 -1.79 -18.67
N SER A 37 33.78 -2.79 -19.13
CA SER A 37 32.48 -3.13 -18.51
C SER A 37 32.63 -3.67 -17.08
N HIS A 38 33.71 -4.41 -16.80
CA HIS A 38 34.00 -4.99 -15.49
C HIS A 38 34.49 -3.93 -14.48
N GLN A 39 35.12 -2.86 -14.98
CA GLN A 39 35.57 -1.75 -14.13
C GLN A 39 34.41 -0.83 -13.74
N LEU A 40 33.51 -0.48 -14.67
CA LEU A 40 32.30 0.30 -14.36
C LEU A 40 31.38 -0.38 -13.34
N THR A 41 31.35 -1.71 -13.33
CA THR A 41 30.56 -2.51 -12.39
C THR A 41 31.15 -2.57 -10.98
N LYS A 42 32.45 -2.31 -10.82
CA LYS A 42 33.11 -2.36 -9.50
C LYS A 42 33.06 -1.02 -8.78
N TYR A 43 33.36 0.08 -9.49
CA TYR A 43 33.40 1.43 -8.88
C TYR A 43 32.01 2.04 -8.61
N CYS A 44 30.98 1.69 -9.40
CA CYS A 44 29.60 2.15 -9.13
C CYS A 44 28.93 1.35 -8.00
N CYS A 45 29.35 0.10 -7.78
CA CYS A 45 28.79 -0.76 -6.74
C CYS A 45 29.39 -0.52 -5.35
N GLU A 46 30.49 0.21 -5.21
CA GLU A 46 31.15 0.38 -3.90
C GLU A 46 30.26 1.19 -2.93
N ASP A 47 29.56 2.20 -3.46
CA ASP A 47 28.60 3.02 -2.70
C ASP A 47 27.21 2.37 -2.57
N TRP A 48 26.95 1.31 -3.33
CA TRP A 48 25.67 0.62 -3.38
C TRP A 48 25.79 -0.75 -2.72
N GLN A 49 25.15 -0.94 -1.56
CA GLN A 49 25.19 -2.24 -0.89
C GLN A 49 24.21 -3.18 -1.60
N ILE A 50 24.72 -3.86 -2.64
CA ILE A 50 23.99 -4.87 -3.41
C ILE A 50 24.30 -6.23 -2.80
N ASP A 51 23.27 -6.94 -2.33
CA ASP A 51 23.42 -8.30 -1.86
C ASP A 51 23.86 -9.23 -3.02
N ILE A 52 24.64 -10.27 -2.73
CA ILE A 52 25.20 -11.18 -3.74
C ILE A 52 24.09 -11.92 -4.50
N LYS A 53 22.95 -12.19 -3.84
CA LYS A 53 21.77 -12.77 -4.48
C LYS A 53 20.98 -11.77 -5.33
N LYS A 54 21.36 -10.49 -5.28
CA LYS A 54 20.66 -9.34 -5.89
C LYS A 54 19.21 -9.23 -5.44
N SER A 55 18.86 -9.80 -4.28
CA SER A 55 17.51 -9.71 -3.70
C SER A 55 17.29 -8.41 -2.94
N THR A 56 18.37 -7.77 -2.47
CA THR A 56 18.32 -6.52 -1.71
C THR A 56 19.38 -5.55 -2.22
N VAL A 57 18.99 -4.29 -2.39
CA VAL A 57 19.87 -3.20 -2.83
C VAL A 57 19.62 -1.99 -1.96
N ILE A 58 20.65 -1.50 -1.26
CA ILE A 58 20.57 -0.27 -0.47
C ILE A 58 21.28 0.85 -1.25
N PRO A 59 20.55 1.88 -1.69
CA PRO A 59 21.16 3.00 -2.42
C PRO A 59 21.92 3.94 -1.46
N PRO A 60 22.95 4.65 -1.96
CA PRO A 60 23.67 5.67 -1.20
C PRO A 60 22.75 6.84 -0.81
N GLU A 61 23.09 7.53 0.28
CA GLU A 61 22.22 8.56 0.89
C GLU A 61 21.84 9.67 -0.09
N GLU A 62 22.80 10.13 -0.90
CA GLU A 62 22.58 11.16 -1.92
C GLU A 62 21.55 10.74 -2.99
N ALA A 63 21.46 9.43 -3.29
CA ALA A 63 20.54 8.90 -4.28
C ALA A 63 19.15 8.59 -3.70
N LYS A 64 19.02 8.40 -2.38
CA LYS A 64 17.74 8.08 -1.72
C LYS A 64 16.66 9.12 -2.01
N GLU A 65 16.98 10.41 -1.89
CA GLU A 65 16.00 11.48 -2.16
C GLU A 65 15.56 11.50 -3.63
N ARG A 66 16.48 11.27 -4.57
CA ARG A 66 16.14 11.17 -5.99
C ARG A 66 15.25 9.96 -6.28
N PHE A 67 15.54 8.80 -5.68
CA PHE A 67 14.68 7.62 -5.81
C PHE A 67 13.30 7.82 -5.20
N LYS A 68 13.21 8.48 -4.04
CA LYS A 68 11.92 8.87 -3.46
C LYS A 68 11.12 9.72 -4.43
N ALA A 69 11.74 10.72 -5.07
CA ALA A 69 11.08 11.57 -6.06
C ALA A 69 10.58 10.78 -7.28
N ILE A 70 11.43 9.94 -7.88
CA ILE A 70 11.05 9.08 -9.02
C ILE A 70 9.93 8.12 -8.63
N ALA A 71 10.03 7.50 -7.45
CA ALA A 71 9.04 6.56 -6.96
C ALA A 71 7.70 7.25 -6.67
N ARG A 72 7.70 8.50 -6.20
CA ARG A 72 6.48 9.33 -6.08
C ARG A 72 5.86 9.56 -7.46
N GLN A 73 6.65 10.05 -8.41
CA GLN A 73 6.18 10.32 -9.78
C GLN A 73 5.59 9.07 -10.47
N ALA A 74 6.23 7.90 -10.33
CA ALA A 74 5.74 6.65 -10.91
C ALA A 74 4.40 6.19 -10.29
N ARG A 75 4.25 6.38 -8.97
CA ARG A 75 2.98 6.12 -8.27
C ARG A 75 1.90 7.10 -8.74
N ASP A 76 2.22 8.38 -8.89
CA ASP A 76 1.28 9.41 -9.36
C ASP A 76 0.80 9.14 -10.79
N GLN A 77 1.69 8.70 -11.69
CA GLN A 77 1.29 8.31 -13.05
C GLN A 77 0.37 7.09 -13.05
N SER A 78 0.74 6.04 -12.31
CA SER A 78 -0.09 4.83 -12.17
C SER A 78 -1.47 5.17 -11.59
N LYS A 79 -1.50 6.07 -10.60
CA LYS A 79 -2.70 6.64 -9.98
C LYS A 79 -3.59 7.32 -11.03
N ASN A 80 -3.02 8.24 -11.81
CA ASN A 80 -3.78 9.00 -12.81
C ASN A 80 -4.42 8.08 -13.85
N VAL A 81 -3.71 7.03 -14.29
CA VAL A 81 -4.26 6.03 -15.22
C VAL A 81 -5.40 5.23 -14.58
N TYR A 82 -5.27 4.82 -13.31
CA TYR A 82 -6.31 4.08 -12.60
C TYR A 82 -7.60 4.91 -12.44
N TYR A 83 -7.48 6.17 -11.99
CA TYR A 83 -8.62 7.05 -11.81
C TYR A 83 -9.24 7.51 -13.13
N PHE A 84 -8.43 7.76 -14.17
CA PHE A 84 -8.95 8.11 -15.50
C PHE A 84 -9.85 7.00 -16.08
N ARG A 85 -9.51 5.73 -15.85
CA ARG A 85 -10.32 4.59 -16.32
C ARG A 85 -11.64 4.44 -15.59
N THR A 86 -11.73 4.93 -14.36
CA THR A 86 -12.87 4.74 -13.47
C THR A 86 -13.75 5.98 -13.31
N GLN A 87 -13.24 7.16 -13.66
CA GLN A 87 -14.03 8.37 -13.91
C GLN A 87 -14.78 8.29 -15.25
N GLY A 88 -15.36 7.14 -15.55
CA GLY A 88 -15.93 6.78 -16.85
C GLY A 88 -16.60 7.97 -17.54
N SER A 89 -16.30 8.13 -18.83
CA SER A 89 -16.81 9.12 -19.80
C SER A 89 -18.33 9.39 -19.81
N ASN A 90 -19.11 8.83 -18.90
CA ASN A 90 -20.54 8.98 -18.79
C ASN A 90 -20.90 9.84 -17.57
N HIS A 91 -20.79 11.16 -17.73
CA HIS A 91 -21.67 12.11 -17.05
C HIS A 91 -23.12 11.89 -17.52
N SER A 92 -23.69 10.72 -17.24
CA SER A 92 -25.14 10.58 -17.32
C SER A 92 -25.72 11.46 -16.20
N LYS A 93 -26.72 12.29 -16.51
CA LYS A 93 -27.36 13.26 -15.59
C LYS A 93 -27.93 12.64 -14.30
N LYS A 94 -27.82 11.33 -14.09
CA LYS A 94 -28.44 10.58 -12.99
C LYS A 94 -27.53 10.38 -11.77
N PHE A 95 -26.22 10.55 -11.86
CA PHE A 95 -25.32 10.39 -10.71
C PHE A 95 -24.25 11.49 -10.68
N LYS A 96 -24.12 12.16 -9.53
CA LYS A 96 -23.05 13.12 -9.25
C LYS A 96 -22.01 12.40 -8.38
N GLY A 97 -20.82 12.15 -8.94
CA GLY A 97 -19.70 11.58 -8.18
C GLY A 97 -18.95 10.49 -8.94
N SER A 98 -17.90 9.99 -8.30
CA SER A 98 -17.10 8.85 -8.78
C SER A 98 -17.83 7.53 -8.51
N LEU A 99 -17.79 6.59 -9.45
CA LEU A 99 -18.27 5.22 -9.26
C LEU A 99 -17.20 4.29 -8.67
N ASN A 100 -16.05 4.84 -8.26
CA ASN A 100 -15.07 4.08 -7.52
C ASN A 100 -15.58 3.74 -6.13
N THR A 101 -15.27 2.53 -5.67
CA THR A 101 -15.51 2.09 -4.30
C THR A 101 -14.55 2.74 -3.30
N TRP A 102 -13.39 3.20 -3.78
CA TRP A 102 -12.38 3.90 -2.98
C TRP A 102 -12.01 5.25 -3.61
N GLU A 103 -11.86 6.24 -2.75
CA GLU A 103 -11.47 7.60 -3.09
C GLU A 103 -10.24 7.99 -2.29
N GLN A 104 -9.48 8.96 -2.80
CA GLN A 104 -8.33 9.47 -2.09
C GLN A 104 -8.74 10.63 -1.19
N SER A 105 -8.27 10.61 0.06
CA SER A 105 -8.34 11.73 0.99
C SER A 105 -6.92 12.17 1.34
N GLU A 106 -6.63 13.46 1.19
CA GLU A 106 -5.40 14.05 1.67
C GLU A 106 -5.58 14.38 3.15
N GLN A 107 -4.79 13.73 4.01
CA GLN A 107 -4.69 14.04 5.43
C GLN A 107 -3.31 14.59 5.76
N GLU A 108 -3.16 15.18 6.95
CA GLU A 108 -1.88 15.70 7.45
C GLU A 108 -0.77 14.63 7.44
N ASP A 109 -1.14 13.38 7.77
CA ASP A 109 -0.23 12.23 7.80
C ASP A 109 0.02 11.59 6.41
N GLY A 110 -0.54 12.20 5.35
CA GLY A 110 -0.37 11.80 3.97
C GLY A 110 -1.66 11.37 3.28
N THR A 111 -1.48 10.72 2.13
CA THR A 111 -2.58 10.23 1.31
C THR A 111 -3.18 8.95 1.92
N GLN A 112 -4.47 8.98 2.23
CA GLN A 112 -5.24 7.81 2.64
C GLN A 112 -6.32 7.49 1.60
N PHE A 113 -6.68 6.22 1.50
CA PHE A 113 -7.81 5.76 0.71
C PHE A 113 -9.05 5.64 1.60
N VAL A 114 -10.11 6.34 1.28
CA VAL A 114 -11.39 6.28 2.00
C VAL A 114 -12.43 5.55 1.15
N LEU A 115 -13.34 4.83 1.80
CA LEU A 115 -14.40 4.14 1.08
C LEU A 115 -15.45 5.16 0.64
N ASN A 116 -15.89 5.09 -0.62
CA ASN A 116 -16.95 5.96 -1.15
C ASN A 116 -18.30 5.57 -0.54
N ARG A 117 -18.72 6.29 0.50
CA ARG A 117 -20.02 6.08 1.16
C ARG A 117 -21.21 6.56 0.34
N ASN A 118 -20.98 7.37 -0.70
CA ASN A 118 -22.02 7.89 -1.58
C ASN A 118 -22.28 6.99 -2.79
N HIS A 119 -21.68 5.79 -2.83
CA HIS A 119 -21.82 4.86 -3.94
C HIS A 119 -23.29 4.42 -4.10
N PRO A 120 -23.90 4.50 -5.30
CA PRO A 120 -25.32 4.18 -5.51
C PRO A 120 -25.73 2.80 -5.03
N LEU A 121 -24.89 1.79 -5.29
CA LEU A 121 -25.17 0.43 -4.84
C LEU A 121 -25.16 0.30 -3.31
N LEU A 122 -24.28 1.01 -2.61
CA LEU A 122 -24.26 1.00 -1.15
C LEU A 122 -25.52 1.67 -0.61
N ASN A 123 -25.91 2.81 -1.18
CA ASN A 123 -27.14 3.50 -0.83
C ASN A 123 -28.38 2.62 -1.06
N GLU A 124 -28.43 1.85 -2.15
CA GLU A 124 -29.52 0.91 -2.40
C GLU A 124 -29.55 -0.26 -1.41
N VAL A 125 -28.40 -0.74 -0.94
CA VAL A 125 -28.33 -1.75 0.12
C VAL A 125 -28.84 -1.16 1.45
N LEU A 126 -28.36 0.03 1.83
CA LEU A 126 -28.74 0.70 3.07
C LEU A 126 -30.24 1.00 3.16
N LYS A 127 -30.93 1.21 2.03
CA LYS A 127 -32.40 1.38 1.99
C LYS A 127 -33.21 0.11 2.22
N ARG A 128 -32.59 -1.08 2.05
CA ARG A 128 -33.29 -2.38 2.04
C ARG A 128 -33.09 -3.17 3.33
N ILE A 129 -32.25 -2.67 4.22
CA ILE A 129 -31.94 -3.28 5.50
C ILE A 129 -32.49 -2.40 6.62
N ASP A 130 -32.71 -3.00 7.78
CA ASP A 130 -33.12 -2.31 9.00
C ASP A 130 -31.93 -1.58 9.65
N ASP A 131 -32.24 -0.75 10.65
CA ASP A 131 -31.25 0.11 11.30
C ASP A 131 -30.13 -0.67 12.01
N GLU A 132 -30.44 -1.85 12.56
CA GLU A 132 -29.44 -2.70 13.22
C GLU A 132 -28.44 -3.25 12.18
N SER A 133 -28.95 -3.86 11.10
CA SER A 133 -28.13 -4.34 10.00
C SER A 133 -27.30 -3.21 9.37
N ALA A 134 -27.87 -2.00 9.24
CA ALA A 134 -27.16 -0.84 8.73
C ALA A 134 -26.02 -0.41 9.64
N ARG A 135 -26.19 -0.46 10.97
CA ARG A 135 -25.13 -0.19 11.94
C ARG A 135 -23.99 -1.21 11.80
N ILE A 136 -24.31 -2.50 11.71
CA ILE A 136 -23.31 -3.58 11.54
C ILE A 136 -22.53 -3.39 10.24
N LEU A 137 -23.24 -3.16 9.12
CA LEU A 137 -22.61 -2.92 7.82
C LEU A 137 -21.69 -1.69 7.86
N ASN A 138 -22.13 -0.59 8.45
CA ASN A 138 -21.32 0.62 8.53
C ASN A 138 -20.04 0.44 9.35
N THR A 139 -20.11 -0.31 10.46
CA THR A 139 -18.96 -0.71 11.27
C THR A 139 -18.00 -1.57 10.47
N TYR A 140 -18.51 -2.60 9.78
CA TYR A 140 -17.69 -3.45 8.92
C TYR A 140 -17.01 -2.66 7.79
N LEU A 141 -17.74 -1.78 7.10
CA LEU A 141 -17.17 -0.93 6.05
C LEU A 141 -16.09 0.02 6.59
N LYS A 142 -16.17 0.44 7.87
CA LYS A 142 -15.11 1.23 8.51
C LYS A 142 -13.87 0.37 8.76
N LEU A 143 -14.02 -0.88 9.19
CA LEU A 143 -12.91 -1.84 9.29
C LEU A 143 -12.27 -2.14 7.93
N VAL A 144 -13.09 -2.35 6.89
CA VAL A 144 -12.61 -2.52 5.50
C VAL A 144 -11.80 -1.30 5.07
N GLN A 145 -12.30 -0.09 5.37
CA GLN A 145 -11.58 1.15 5.08
C GLN A 145 -10.19 1.19 5.75
N LEU A 146 -10.15 0.90 7.05
CA LEU A 146 -8.91 0.89 7.84
C LEU A 146 -7.94 -0.20 7.40
N GLY A 147 -8.45 -1.35 6.97
CA GLY A 147 -7.66 -2.49 6.49
C GLY A 147 -7.24 -2.44 5.04
N SER A 148 -7.44 -1.31 4.35
CA SER A 148 -6.84 -1.12 3.03
C SER A 148 -5.33 -1.32 3.12
N PRO A 149 -4.71 -2.19 2.28
CA PRO A 149 -3.26 -2.34 2.24
C PRO A 149 -2.52 -1.01 2.00
N SER A 150 -3.18 -0.04 1.38
CA SER A 150 -2.65 1.31 1.17
C SER A 150 -2.74 2.21 2.40
N ASN A 151 -3.59 1.88 3.37
CA ASN A 151 -3.75 2.61 4.64
C ASN A 151 -3.03 1.94 5.82
N ILE A 152 -2.59 0.69 5.68
CA ILE A 152 -1.77 0.01 6.67
C ILE A 152 -0.37 0.67 6.64
N LEU A 153 -0.24 1.73 7.43
CA LEU A 153 1.05 2.33 7.73
C LEU A 153 1.68 1.50 8.85
N VAL A 154 2.94 1.07 8.65
CA VAL A 154 3.72 0.46 9.72
C VAL A 154 4.09 1.57 10.70
N VAL A 155 3.22 1.82 11.67
CA VAL A 155 3.49 2.73 12.77
C VAL A 155 4.35 1.98 13.80
N PRO A 156 5.51 2.52 14.20
CA PRO A 156 6.27 1.93 15.30
C PRO A 156 5.40 1.87 16.54
N LYS A 157 5.22 0.67 17.11
CA LYS A 157 4.47 0.50 18.36
C LYS A 157 5.17 1.28 19.48
N ALA A 158 4.39 2.06 20.22
CA ALA A 158 4.86 2.69 21.45
C ALA A 158 5.23 1.63 22.49
N GLU A 159 6.15 1.97 23.40
CA GLU A 159 6.55 1.08 24.50
C GLU A 159 5.32 0.65 25.32
N GLU A 160 5.25 -0.62 25.71
CA GLU A 160 4.09 -1.17 26.45
C GLU A 160 3.95 -0.63 27.88
N GLN A 161 4.98 0.05 28.39
CA GLN A 161 5.04 0.52 29.77
C GLN A 161 4.11 1.71 30.04
N ASN A 162 3.81 2.53 29.03
CA ASN A 162 3.04 3.76 29.16
C ASN A 162 1.77 3.76 28.31
N VAL A 163 0.77 4.56 28.70
CA VAL A 163 -0.40 4.84 27.87
C VAL A 163 0.05 5.81 26.77
N GLN A 164 -0.15 5.44 25.51
CA GLN A 164 0.20 6.28 24.38
C GLN A 164 -0.88 7.36 24.17
N PRO A 165 -0.55 8.53 23.60
CA PRO A 165 -1.55 9.50 23.21
C PRO A 165 -2.45 8.94 22.09
N TYR A 166 -3.75 9.18 22.18
CA TYR A 166 -4.75 8.80 21.18
C TYR A 166 -5.74 9.94 20.93
N LYS A 167 -6.45 9.91 19.80
CA LYS A 167 -7.52 10.86 19.48
C LYS A 167 -8.83 10.35 20.05
N ASP A 168 -9.72 11.24 20.49
CA ASP A 168 -11.05 10.86 21.03
C ASP A 168 -11.86 10.02 20.03
N ALA A 169 -11.79 10.37 18.74
CA ALA A 169 -12.45 9.61 17.68
C ALA A 169 -11.95 8.17 17.53
N ASP A 170 -10.70 7.89 17.92
CA ASP A 170 -10.16 6.53 17.94
C ASP A 170 -10.71 5.76 19.15
N ALA A 171 -10.75 6.40 20.33
CA ALA A 171 -11.32 5.82 21.54
C ALA A 171 -12.81 5.49 21.36
N ASP A 172 -13.61 6.41 20.82
CA ASP A 172 -15.02 6.21 20.51
C ASP A 172 -15.23 4.99 19.61
N PHE A 173 -14.38 4.83 18.59
CA PHE A 173 -14.50 3.71 17.67
C PHE A 173 -14.10 2.38 18.33
N ILE A 174 -13.06 2.37 19.16
CA ILE A 174 -12.65 1.19 19.93
C ILE A 174 -13.78 0.76 20.88
N LEU A 175 -14.39 1.71 21.59
CA LEU A 175 -15.52 1.45 22.48
C LEU A 175 -16.75 0.92 21.73
N GLN A 176 -17.07 1.50 20.56
CA GLN A 176 -18.14 1.00 19.70
C GLN A 176 -17.92 -0.44 19.24
N LEU A 177 -16.68 -0.79 18.84
CA LEU A 177 -16.32 -2.16 18.47
C LEU A 177 -16.38 -3.11 19.66
N ALA A 178 -15.90 -2.69 20.82
CA ALA A 178 -15.93 -3.48 22.04
C ALA A 178 -17.37 -3.78 22.49
N ALA A 179 -18.25 -2.77 22.47
CA ALA A 179 -19.67 -2.94 22.74
C ALA A 179 -20.30 -3.94 21.75
N PHE A 180 -19.99 -3.80 20.46
CA PHE A 180 -20.50 -4.71 19.43
C PHE A 180 -20.07 -6.17 19.67
N TYR A 181 -18.80 -6.43 19.98
CA TYR A 181 -18.34 -7.80 20.26
C TYR A 181 -18.94 -8.40 21.54
N ARG A 182 -19.27 -7.57 22.54
CA ARG A 182 -19.98 -8.01 23.75
C ARG A 182 -21.45 -8.31 23.47
N GLU A 183 -22.14 -7.43 22.74
CA GLU A 183 -23.56 -7.59 22.37
C GLU A 183 -23.83 -8.87 21.57
N GLN A 184 -22.89 -9.25 20.70
CA GLN A 184 -23.01 -10.44 19.85
C GLN A 184 -22.48 -11.72 20.50
N GLU A 185 -22.12 -11.67 21.79
CA GLU A 185 -21.55 -12.79 22.57
C GLU A 185 -20.35 -13.47 21.91
N PHE A 186 -19.61 -12.75 21.03
CA PHE A 186 -18.44 -13.32 20.36
C PHE A 186 -17.31 -13.63 21.34
N ILE A 187 -17.28 -12.95 22.50
CA ILE A 187 -16.18 -13.00 23.45
C ILE A 187 -16.67 -12.85 24.90
N GLU A 188 -16.37 -13.84 25.73
CA GLU A 188 -16.71 -13.85 27.16
C GLU A 188 -15.60 -13.29 28.08
N ASN A 189 -14.34 -13.26 27.62
CA ASN A 189 -13.18 -12.85 28.43
C ASN A 189 -12.59 -11.52 27.94
N GLU A 190 -12.38 -10.58 28.87
CA GLU A 190 -11.79 -9.26 28.61
C GLU A 190 -10.38 -9.34 27.99
N GLU A 191 -9.55 -10.31 28.37
CA GLU A 191 -8.23 -10.49 27.75
C GLU A 191 -8.36 -10.88 26.28
N LYS A 192 -9.28 -11.81 25.97
CA LYS A 192 -9.57 -12.22 24.58
C LYS A 192 -10.16 -11.06 23.77
N LEU A 193 -10.94 -10.18 24.39
CA LEU A 193 -11.50 -9.00 23.72
C LEU A 193 -10.38 -8.05 23.26
N ILE A 194 -9.42 -7.78 24.14
CA ILE A 194 -8.27 -6.94 23.79
C ILE A 194 -7.47 -7.56 22.65
N ASP A 195 -7.25 -8.89 22.68
CA ASP A 195 -6.53 -9.59 21.61
C ASP A 195 -7.25 -9.48 20.26
N VAL A 196 -8.58 -9.68 20.24
CA VAL A 196 -9.39 -9.54 19.03
C VAL A 196 -9.41 -8.11 18.52
N LEU A 197 -9.49 -7.12 19.41
CA LEU A 197 -9.44 -5.71 19.02
C LEU A 197 -8.08 -5.34 18.43
N LEU A 198 -6.97 -5.78 19.03
CA LEU A 198 -5.62 -5.54 18.51
C LEU A 198 -5.35 -6.25 17.18
N ALA A 199 -6.07 -7.34 16.89
CA ALA A 199 -6.00 -8.04 15.62
C ALA A 199 -6.80 -7.34 14.50
N GLN A 200 -7.63 -6.35 14.83
CA GLN A 200 -8.39 -5.60 13.82
C GLN A 200 -7.47 -4.68 13.00
N PRO A 201 -7.84 -4.38 11.75
CA PRO A 201 -7.02 -3.52 10.91
C PRO A 201 -6.82 -2.12 11.51
N ALA A 202 -5.59 -1.61 11.42
CA ALA A 202 -5.14 -0.34 11.98
C ALA A 202 -5.25 -0.23 13.52
N MET A 203 -5.53 -1.32 14.24
CA MET A 203 -5.50 -1.35 15.71
C MET A 203 -4.14 -1.79 16.26
N ASP A 204 -3.29 -2.35 15.41
CA ASP A 204 -1.91 -2.71 15.72
C ASP A 204 -1.04 -1.49 16.09
N ARG A 205 -1.48 -0.27 15.75
CA ARG A 205 -0.85 0.98 16.19
C ARG A 205 -1.04 1.30 17.68
N PHE A 206 -1.96 0.63 18.37
CA PHE A 206 -2.19 0.81 19.81
C PHE A 206 -1.46 -0.27 20.62
N ASN A 207 -0.78 0.15 21.69
CA ASN A 207 -0.24 -0.81 22.66
C ASN A 207 -1.37 -1.38 23.55
N ARG A 208 -1.15 -2.57 24.12
CA ARG A 208 -2.13 -3.26 24.97
C ARG A 208 -2.59 -2.40 26.16
N ARG A 209 -1.65 -1.67 26.78
CA ARG A 209 -1.93 -0.84 27.95
C ARG A 209 -2.91 0.30 27.63
N THR A 210 -2.80 0.88 26.45
CA THR A 210 -3.72 1.93 25.97
C THR A 210 -5.11 1.36 25.69
N MET A 211 -5.19 0.17 25.07
CA MET A 211 -6.48 -0.50 24.86
C MET A 211 -7.18 -0.77 26.20
N GLN A 212 -6.44 -1.26 27.20
CA GLN A 212 -6.96 -1.45 28.56
C GLN A 212 -7.44 -0.14 29.19
N HIS A 213 -6.69 0.95 29.00
CA HIS A 213 -7.07 2.26 29.51
C HIS A 213 -8.38 2.74 28.91
N ILE A 214 -8.49 2.72 27.57
CA ILE A 214 -9.69 3.13 26.83
C ILE A 214 -10.91 2.31 27.27
N LEU A 215 -10.77 0.98 27.38
CA LEU A 215 -11.88 0.12 27.79
C LEU A 215 -12.31 0.34 29.25
N LYS A 216 -11.40 0.72 30.16
CA LYS A 216 -11.72 1.03 31.56
C LYS A 216 -12.39 2.39 31.75
N GLU A 217 -12.12 3.35 30.88
CA GLU A 217 -12.74 4.68 30.97
C GLU A 217 -14.14 4.71 30.34
N GLY A 218 -14.39 3.83 29.35
CA GLY A 218 -15.66 3.80 28.61
C GLY A 218 -16.70 2.79 29.10
N PHE A 219 -16.36 1.88 30.02
CA PHE A 219 -17.25 0.89 30.63
C PHE A 219 -17.09 0.86 32.14
#